data_AF-A0A662JAZ0-F1
#
_entry.id   AF-A0A662JAZ0-F1
#
_cell.length_a   1.000
_cell.length_b   1.000
_cell.length_c   1.000
_cell.angle_alpha   90.00
_cell.angle_beta   90.00
_cell.angle_gamma   90.00
#
_symmetry.space_group_name_H-M   'P 1'
#
loop_
_entity.id
_entity.type
_entity.pdbx_description
1 polymer ?
#
loop_
_entity_poly.entity_id
_entity_poly.type
_entity_poly.pdbx_seq_one_letter_code
_entity_poly.pdbx_strand_id
1 'polypeptide(L)'
;MRGALAEGFTRSDLAKYPFLKASYAFVSSLGLDIKALSSPALESAVARALGRVREAIRFGKIGPGLGDEVSELLSFPIAIAIVSAVGNDYLKRRYALAEAKRVEELLARESVDKLLRIASNLGWKARLVEAPSWHGFLYEFAISLPDYLRNAAPMKDKRWKLVNRH
;
A
#
# COMPACT_ATOMS: atom_id res chain seq x y z
N MET A 1 -9.74 -8.83 -13.07
CA MET A 1 -9.72 -9.61 -11.80
C MET A 1 -9.16 -11.03 -11.91
N ARG A 2 -9.13 -11.68 -13.09
CA ARG A 2 -8.58 -13.05 -13.22
C ARG A 2 -7.09 -13.18 -12.83
N GLY A 3 -6.25 -12.18 -13.11
CA GLY A 3 -4.82 -12.19 -12.74
C GLY A 3 -4.56 -12.04 -11.24
N ALA A 4 -5.39 -11.28 -10.51
CA ALA A 4 -5.28 -11.14 -9.05
C ALA A 4 -5.53 -12.46 -8.31
N LEU A 5 -6.56 -13.19 -8.74
CA LEU A 5 -6.89 -14.49 -8.19
C LEU A 5 -5.79 -15.52 -8.49
N ALA A 6 -5.08 -15.40 -9.62
CA ALA A 6 -3.93 -16.23 -9.95
C ALA A 6 -2.71 -15.95 -9.05
N GLU A 7 -2.55 -14.72 -8.55
CA GLU A 7 -1.53 -14.37 -7.55
C GLU A 7 -1.99 -14.67 -6.10
N GLY A 8 -3.21 -15.16 -5.91
CA GLY A 8 -3.81 -15.49 -4.61
C GLY A 8 -4.30 -14.29 -3.80
N PHE A 9 -4.55 -13.15 -4.46
CA PHE A 9 -5.17 -11.97 -3.83
C PHE A 9 -6.68 -11.97 -4.04
N THR A 10 -7.42 -11.68 -2.97
CA THR A 10 -8.87 -11.46 -3.02
C THR A 10 -9.19 -10.06 -3.52
N ARG A 11 -10.45 -9.78 -3.87
CA ARG A 11 -10.91 -8.43 -4.22
C ARG A 11 -10.70 -7.44 -3.07
N SER A 12 -10.96 -7.88 -1.84
CA SER A 12 -10.67 -7.12 -0.61
C SER A 12 -9.19 -6.77 -0.51
N ASP A 13 -8.28 -7.68 -0.84
CA ASP A 13 -6.85 -7.41 -0.81
C ASP A 13 -6.45 -6.34 -1.84
N LEU A 14 -7.06 -6.34 -3.03
CA LEU A 14 -6.81 -5.29 -4.02
C LEU A 14 -7.26 -3.91 -3.52
N ALA A 15 -8.42 -3.85 -2.85
CA ALA A 15 -8.93 -2.62 -2.27
C ALA A 15 -8.08 -2.12 -1.08
N LYS A 16 -7.57 -3.05 -0.25
CA LYS A 16 -6.64 -2.75 0.85
C LYS A 16 -5.28 -2.26 0.34
N TYR A 17 -4.78 -2.89 -0.73
CA TYR A 17 -3.44 -2.69 -1.29
C TYR A 17 -3.54 -2.25 -2.76
N PRO A 18 -3.96 -0.99 -3.02
CA PRO A 18 -4.19 -0.50 -4.38
C PRO A 18 -2.91 -0.31 -5.20
N PHE A 19 -1.73 -0.45 -4.56
CA PHE A 19 -0.41 -0.41 -5.19
C PHE A 19 0.05 -1.76 -5.77
N LEU A 20 -0.69 -2.86 -5.52
CA LEU A 20 -0.33 -4.16 -6.10
C LEU A 20 -0.47 -4.11 -7.63
N LYS A 21 0.40 -4.85 -8.33
CA LYS A 21 0.34 -4.98 -9.81
C LYS A 21 -1.04 -5.42 -10.29
N ALA A 22 -1.66 -6.34 -9.57
CA ALA A 22 -3.00 -6.84 -9.87
C ALA A 22 -4.10 -5.78 -9.66
N SER A 23 -3.95 -4.91 -8.66
CA SER A 23 -4.83 -3.76 -8.42
C SER A 23 -4.73 -2.77 -9.58
N TYR A 24 -3.50 -2.44 -10.00
CA TYR A 24 -3.25 -1.58 -11.15
C TYR A 24 -3.84 -2.15 -12.44
N ALA A 25 -3.60 -3.43 -12.74
CA ALA A 25 -4.13 -4.09 -13.93
C ALA A 25 -5.66 -4.08 -13.95
N PHE A 26 -6.31 -4.26 -12.80
CA PHE A 26 -7.76 -4.15 -12.71
C PHE A 26 -8.26 -2.74 -13.01
N VAL A 27 -7.70 -1.71 -12.36
CA VAL A 27 -8.12 -0.32 -12.59
C VAL A 27 -7.88 0.09 -14.05
N SER A 28 -6.73 -0.29 -14.61
CA SER A 28 -6.41 -0.02 -16.02
C SER A 28 -7.39 -0.68 -16.98
N SER A 29 -7.86 -1.90 -16.69
CA SER A 29 -8.84 -2.61 -17.53
C SER A 29 -10.22 -1.95 -17.60
N LEU A 30 -10.53 -1.03 -16.68
CA LEU A 30 -11.78 -0.27 -16.70
C LEU A 30 -11.78 0.86 -17.74
N GLY A 31 -10.61 1.24 -18.28
CA GLY A 31 -10.52 2.25 -19.34
C GLY A 31 -11.09 3.61 -18.95
N LEU A 32 -11.02 3.99 -17.67
CA LEU A 32 -11.63 5.21 -17.16
C LEU A 32 -10.87 6.46 -17.64
N ASP A 33 -11.58 7.38 -18.29
CA ASP A 33 -11.10 8.73 -18.57
C ASP A 33 -11.38 9.67 -17.38
N ILE A 34 -10.65 10.78 -17.27
CA ILE A 34 -10.83 11.79 -16.22
C ILE A 34 -12.26 12.36 -16.21
N LYS A 35 -12.91 12.42 -17.38
CA LYS A 35 -14.31 12.84 -17.53
C LYS A 35 -15.28 11.89 -16.83
N ALA A 36 -14.91 10.61 -16.68
CA ALA A 36 -15.73 9.63 -15.98
C ALA A 36 -15.89 9.95 -14.48
N LEU A 37 -15.00 10.76 -13.89
CA LEU A 37 -15.09 11.17 -12.49
C LEU A 37 -16.34 12.00 -12.18
N SER A 38 -16.95 12.63 -13.21
CA SER A 38 -18.23 13.33 -13.07
C SER A 38 -19.45 12.43 -13.19
N SER A 39 -19.26 11.13 -13.49
CA SER A 39 -20.35 10.19 -13.60
C SER A 39 -20.89 9.79 -12.22
N PRO A 40 -22.22 9.61 -12.06
CA PRO A 40 -22.80 9.10 -10.82
C PRO A 40 -22.22 7.75 -10.38
N ALA A 41 -21.77 6.92 -11.33
CA ALA A 41 -21.16 5.62 -11.06
C ALA A 41 -19.85 5.70 -10.26
N LEU A 42 -19.13 6.83 -10.30
CA LEU A 42 -17.89 7.05 -9.56
C LEU A 42 -18.05 7.96 -8.35
N GLU A 43 -19.28 8.41 -8.04
CA GLU A 43 -19.54 9.34 -6.94
C GLU A 43 -18.98 8.84 -5.61
N SER A 44 -19.22 7.56 -5.28
CA SER A 44 -18.70 6.94 -4.06
C SER A 44 -17.16 6.88 -4.03
N ALA A 45 -16.52 6.56 -5.15
CA ALA A 45 -15.06 6.53 -5.28
C ALA A 45 -14.44 7.93 -5.11
N VAL A 46 -15.06 8.95 -5.71
CA VAL A 46 -14.64 10.36 -5.61
C VAL A 46 -14.84 10.88 -4.19
N ALA A 47 -16.00 10.62 -3.58
CA ALA A 47 -16.27 10.99 -2.19
C ALA A 47 -15.26 10.34 -1.24
N ARG A 48 -14.96 9.06 -1.45
CA ARG A 48 -13.95 8.35 -0.67
C ARG A 48 -12.55 8.93 -0.87
N ALA A 49 -12.17 9.27 -2.09
CA ALA A 49 -10.88 9.88 -2.40
C ALA A 49 -10.69 11.23 -1.69
N LEU A 50 -11.72 12.08 -1.71
CA LEU A 50 -11.74 13.34 -0.96
C LEU A 50 -11.65 13.09 0.56
N GLY A 51 -12.34 12.06 1.05
CA GLY A 51 -12.22 11.58 2.42
C GLY A 51 -10.77 11.23 2.79
N ARG A 52 -10.09 10.40 1.99
CA ARG A 52 -8.68 10.01 2.19
C ARG A 52 -7.77 11.23 2.32
N VAL A 53 -7.91 12.20 1.41
CA VAL A 53 -7.10 13.43 1.41
C VAL A 53 -7.40 14.28 2.65
N ARG A 54 -8.68 14.46 3.01
CA ARG A 54 -9.08 15.23 4.21
C ARG A 54 -8.58 14.58 5.49
N GLU A 55 -8.66 13.26 5.61
CA GLU A 55 -8.17 12.49 6.75
C GLU A 55 -6.64 12.63 6.89
N ALA A 56 -5.90 12.50 5.79
CA ALA A 56 -4.46 12.72 5.78
C ALA A 56 -4.07 14.15 6.23
N ILE A 57 -4.82 15.16 5.75
CA ILE A 57 -4.59 16.55 6.16
C ILE A 57 -4.92 16.75 7.65
N ARG A 58 -6.08 16.30 8.13
CA ARG A 58 -6.54 16.59 9.49
C ARG A 58 -5.85 15.74 10.55
N PHE A 59 -5.74 14.44 10.30
CA PHE A 59 -5.33 13.46 11.31
C PHE A 59 -3.98 12.82 11.02
N GLY A 60 -3.43 12.99 9.81
CA GLY A 60 -2.16 12.36 9.43
C GLY A 60 -2.25 10.82 9.34
N LYS A 61 -3.46 10.29 9.22
CA LYS A 61 -3.79 8.87 9.02
C LYS A 61 -5.09 8.77 8.23
N ILE A 62 -5.29 7.66 7.52
CA ILE A 62 -6.49 7.40 6.72
C ILE A 62 -7.28 6.28 7.39
N GLY A 63 -8.57 6.50 7.58
CA GLY A 63 -9.45 5.54 8.24
C GLY A 63 -9.73 4.31 7.37
N PRO A 64 -10.36 3.26 7.95
CA PRO A 64 -10.80 2.11 7.20
C PRO A 64 -11.74 2.52 6.04
N GLY A 65 -11.68 1.77 4.96
CA GLY A 65 -12.50 1.99 3.77
C GLY A 65 -13.99 1.78 4.01
N LEU A 66 -14.81 2.48 3.23
CA LEU A 66 -16.27 2.32 3.25
C LEU A 66 -16.65 1.15 2.34
N GLY A 67 -17.07 0.04 2.93
CA GLY A 67 -17.95 -1.03 2.41
C GLY A 67 -17.72 -1.62 1.00
N ASP A 68 -17.69 -0.79 -0.04
CA ASP A 68 -17.54 -1.20 -1.44
C ASP A 68 -16.06 -1.25 -1.86
N GLU A 69 -15.60 -2.45 -2.17
CA GLU A 69 -14.21 -2.73 -2.55
C GLU A 69 -13.79 -1.99 -3.83
N VAL A 70 -14.71 -1.81 -4.77
CA VAL A 70 -14.42 -1.15 -6.06
C VAL A 70 -14.20 0.34 -5.85
N SER A 71 -15.10 1.01 -5.13
CA SER A 71 -14.96 2.41 -4.76
C SER A 71 -13.72 2.65 -3.91
N GLU A 72 -13.43 1.75 -2.96
CA GLU A 72 -12.23 1.84 -2.14
C GLU A 72 -10.96 1.72 -2.97
N LEU A 73 -10.90 0.77 -3.92
CA LEU A 73 -9.78 0.60 -4.85
C LEU A 73 -9.60 1.83 -5.75
N LEU A 74 -10.68 2.32 -6.37
CA LEU A 74 -10.64 3.47 -7.28
C LEU A 74 -10.34 4.79 -6.58
N SER A 75 -10.70 4.90 -5.30
CA SER A 75 -10.44 6.13 -4.55
C SER A 75 -8.95 6.44 -4.36
N PHE A 76 -8.07 5.44 -4.41
CA PHE A 76 -6.62 5.63 -4.30
C PHE A 76 -6.02 6.40 -5.50
N PRO A 77 -6.15 5.94 -6.76
CA PRO A 77 -5.63 6.70 -7.90
C PRO A 77 -6.32 8.07 -8.04
N ILE A 78 -7.60 8.20 -7.69
CA ILE A 78 -8.30 9.50 -7.69
C ILE A 78 -7.68 10.45 -6.65
N ALA A 79 -7.39 9.97 -5.44
CA ALA A 79 -6.74 10.76 -4.40
C ALA A 79 -5.32 11.19 -4.81
N ILE A 80 -4.54 10.30 -5.46
CA ILE A 80 -3.24 10.64 -6.03
C ILE A 80 -3.38 11.74 -7.09
N ALA A 81 -4.37 11.64 -7.99
CA ALA A 81 -4.61 12.66 -9.01
C ALA A 81 -4.93 14.02 -8.38
N ILE A 82 -5.81 14.06 -7.37
CA ILE A 82 -6.15 15.28 -6.62
C ILE A 82 -4.91 15.89 -5.97
N VAL A 83 -4.17 15.09 -5.20
CA VAL A 83 -2.96 15.55 -4.48
C VAL A 83 -1.88 16.04 -5.45
N SER A 84 -1.74 15.38 -6.60
CA SER A 84 -0.79 15.78 -7.64
C SER A 84 -1.20 17.08 -8.33
N ALA A 85 -2.49 17.24 -8.65
CA ALA A 85 -3.03 18.42 -9.31
C ALA A 85 -2.90 19.70 -8.46
N VAL A 86 -2.94 19.57 -7.12
CA VAL A 86 -2.73 20.71 -6.21
C VAL A 86 -1.30 21.26 -6.28
N GLY A 87 -0.32 20.45 -6.72
CA GLY A 87 1.06 20.90 -6.90
C GLY A 87 1.83 21.20 -5.60
N ASN A 88 1.27 20.86 -4.43
CA ASN A 88 1.88 21.15 -3.13
C ASN A 88 2.67 19.95 -2.59
N ASP A 89 4.00 20.09 -2.47
CA ASP A 89 4.88 19.00 -2.03
C ASP A 89 4.68 18.60 -0.56
N TYR A 90 4.28 19.54 0.29
CA TYR A 90 3.92 19.23 1.67
C TYR A 90 2.69 18.31 1.71
N LEU A 91 1.66 18.61 0.90
CA LEU A 91 0.47 17.76 0.79
C LEU A 91 0.81 16.37 0.24
N LYS A 92 1.66 16.28 -0.80
CA LYS A 92 2.14 14.99 -1.34
C LYS A 92 2.79 14.13 -0.26
N ARG A 93 3.74 14.71 0.48
CA ARG A 93 4.44 13.99 1.57
C ARG A 93 3.49 13.60 2.70
N ARG A 94 2.57 14.48 3.08
CA ARG A 94 1.59 14.23 4.14
C ARG A 94 0.61 13.13 3.76
N TYR A 95 0.13 13.12 2.52
CA TYR A 95 -0.75 12.06 2.00
C TYR A 95 -0.03 10.71 1.91
N ALA A 96 1.18 10.68 1.34
CA ALA A 96 1.98 9.46 1.23
C ALA A 96 2.27 8.83 2.61
N LEU A 97 2.61 9.66 3.61
CA LEU A 97 2.83 9.19 4.98
C LEU A 97 1.54 8.63 5.61
N ALA A 98 0.39 9.25 5.37
CA ALA A 98 -0.88 8.79 5.90
C ALA A 98 -1.33 7.45 5.29
N GLU A 99 -1.13 7.26 3.98
CA GLU A 99 -1.34 5.95 3.32
C GLU A 99 -0.36 4.90 3.84
N ALA A 100 0.93 5.24 4.01
CA ALA A 100 1.92 4.30 4.53
C ALA A 100 1.55 3.78 5.93
N LYS A 101 1.08 4.65 6.83
CA LYS A 101 0.59 4.26 8.16
C LYS A 101 -0.65 3.36 8.08
N ARG A 102 -1.59 3.68 7.19
CA ARG A 102 -2.76 2.83 6.97
C ARG A 102 -2.34 1.43 6.51
N VAL A 103 -1.40 1.34 5.57
CA VAL A 103 -0.88 0.06 5.07
C VAL A 103 -0.16 -0.70 6.18
N GLU A 104 0.65 -0.03 7.01
CA GLU A 104 1.28 -0.63 8.19
C GLU A 104 0.24 -1.28 9.13
N GLU A 105 -0.84 -0.56 9.47
CA GLU A 105 -1.92 -1.09 10.32
C GLU A 105 -2.64 -2.31 9.70
N LEU A 106 -2.80 -2.33 8.37
CA LEU A 106 -3.39 -3.45 7.65
C LEU A 106 -2.45 -4.66 7.63
N LEU A 107 -1.19 -4.45 7.27
CA LEU A 107 -0.17 -5.51 7.18
C LEU A 107 0.09 -6.17 8.54
N ALA A 108 0.02 -5.42 9.64
CA ALA A 108 0.18 -5.96 10.99
C ALA A 108 -0.87 -7.03 11.37
N ARG A 109 -1.94 -7.18 10.59
CA ARG A 109 -3.03 -8.14 10.81
C ARG A 109 -3.08 -9.25 9.76
N GLU A 110 -2.18 -9.24 8.77
CA GLU A 110 -2.18 -10.24 7.70
C GLU A 110 -1.35 -11.46 8.07
N SER A 111 -1.66 -12.59 7.42
CA SER A 111 -0.88 -13.81 7.58
C SER A 111 0.51 -13.69 6.97
N VAL A 112 1.44 -14.47 7.50
CA VAL A 112 2.82 -14.59 6.99
C VAL A 112 2.86 -14.87 5.48
N ASP A 113 2.03 -15.80 4.98
CA ASP A 113 1.95 -16.12 3.54
C ASP A 113 1.57 -14.87 2.71
N LYS A 114 0.61 -14.09 3.19
CA LYS A 114 0.19 -12.88 2.49
C LYS A 114 1.27 -11.80 2.52
N LEU A 115 1.96 -11.63 3.65
CA LEU A 115 3.10 -10.71 3.75
C LEU A 115 4.19 -11.05 2.73
N LEU A 116 4.53 -12.34 2.57
CA LEU A 116 5.49 -12.79 1.56
C LEU A 116 5.01 -12.52 0.13
N ARG A 117 3.73 -12.74 -0.18
CA ARG A 117 3.16 -12.40 -1.50
C ARG A 117 3.24 -10.92 -1.80
N ILE A 118 2.88 -10.06 -0.84
CA ILE A 118 2.96 -8.60 -0.98
C ILE A 118 4.42 -8.17 -1.17
N ALA A 119 5.35 -8.69 -0.37
CA ALA A 119 6.78 -8.43 -0.51
C ALA A 119 7.30 -8.82 -1.90
N SER A 120 6.92 -10.00 -2.40
CA SER A 120 7.26 -10.44 -3.75
C SER A 120 6.67 -9.51 -4.83
N ASN A 121 5.45 -8.98 -4.64
CA ASN A 121 4.83 -8.03 -5.56
C ASN A 121 5.62 -6.71 -5.64
N LEU A 122 6.18 -6.27 -4.50
CA LEU A 122 7.11 -5.14 -4.38
C LEU A 122 8.52 -5.46 -4.91
N GLY A 123 8.76 -6.68 -5.39
CA GLY A 123 10.04 -7.12 -5.94
C GLY A 123 11.08 -7.46 -4.87
N TRP A 124 10.66 -7.73 -3.64
CA TRP A 124 11.55 -8.12 -2.55
C TRP A 124 11.70 -9.65 -2.51
N LYS A 125 12.94 -10.11 -2.40
CA LYS A 125 13.28 -11.51 -2.12
C LYS A 125 13.28 -11.73 -0.62
N ALA A 126 12.09 -11.99 -0.07
CA ALA A 126 11.88 -12.32 1.33
C ALA A 126 11.54 -13.81 1.50
N ARG A 127 11.94 -14.39 2.63
CA ARG A 127 11.61 -15.77 3.03
C ARG A 127 11.40 -15.86 4.53
N LEU A 128 10.73 -16.92 4.96
CA LEU A 128 10.69 -17.30 6.36
C LEU A 128 12.06 -17.79 6.84
N VAL A 129 12.35 -17.55 8.12
CA VAL A 129 13.51 -18.11 8.82
C VAL A 129 13.06 -19.36 9.58
N GLU A 130 13.79 -20.46 9.44
CA GLU A 130 13.48 -21.74 10.11
C GLU A 130 13.72 -21.68 11.61
N ALA A 131 14.74 -20.92 12.04
CA ALA A 131 15.08 -20.67 13.45
C ALA A 131 15.05 -19.15 13.71
N PRO A 132 13.93 -18.58 14.18
CA PRO A 132 13.75 -17.14 14.25
C PRO A 132 14.56 -16.46 15.35
N SER A 133 15.30 -17.17 16.22
CA SER A 133 16.07 -16.55 17.30
C SER A 133 17.53 -16.31 16.91
N TRP A 134 17.94 -15.05 16.93
CA TRP A 134 19.34 -14.65 16.83
C TRP A 134 19.68 -13.70 17.99
N HIS A 135 20.54 -14.12 18.91
CA HIS A 135 20.94 -13.36 20.11
C HIS A 135 19.77 -12.71 20.89
N GLY A 136 18.67 -13.45 21.09
CA GLY A 136 17.50 -12.98 21.84
C GLY A 136 16.51 -12.12 21.05
N PHE A 137 16.77 -11.83 19.78
CA PHE A 137 15.82 -11.20 18.86
C PHE A 137 15.08 -12.25 18.04
N LEU A 138 13.78 -12.04 17.85
CA LEU A 138 12.94 -12.87 16.98
C LEU A 138 12.84 -12.23 15.60
N TYR A 139 13.43 -12.88 14.60
CA TYR A 139 13.34 -12.57 13.18
C TYR A 139 12.52 -13.63 12.46
N GLU A 140 11.27 -13.30 12.14
CA GLU A 140 10.39 -14.20 11.39
C GLU A 140 10.75 -14.25 9.90
N PHE A 141 11.38 -13.19 9.38
CA PHE A 141 11.69 -13.02 7.96
C PHE A 141 13.17 -12.73 7.72
N ALA A 142 13.71 -13.30 6.65
CA ALA A 142 14.96 -12.90 6.04
C ALA A 142 14.67 -12.24 4.69
N ILE A 143 15.42 -11.19 4.35
CA ILE A 143 15.34 -10.49 3.07
C ILE A 143 16.72 -10.46 2.42
N SER A 144 16.79 -10.52 1.09
CA SER A 144 18.08 -10.42 0.40
C SER A 144 18.79 -9.11 0.71
N LEU A 145 20.11 -9.16 0.86
CA LEU A 145 20.92 -7.98 1.18
C LEU A 145 20.73 -6.81 0.18
N PRO A 146 20.69 -7.04 -1.15
CA PRO A 146 20.43 -5.96 -2.11
C PRO A 146 19.06 -5.29 -1.89
N ASP A 147 18.02 -6.06 -1.59
CA ASP A 147 16.69 -5.52 -1.31
C ASP A 147 16.67 -4.77 0.02
N TYR A 148 17.34 -5.29 1.05
CA TYR A 148 17.48 -4.60 2.32
C TYR A 148 18.12 -3.23 2.15
N LEU A 149 19.29 -3.17 1.50
CA LEU A 149 20.04 -1.93 1.32
C LEU A 149 19.25 -0.90 0.51
N ARG A 150 18.59 -1.33 -0.57
CA ARG A 150 17.76 -0.47 -1.43
C ARG A 150 16.64 0.20 -0.65
N ASN A 151 15.96 -0.54 0.23
CA ASN A 151 14.79 -0.04 0.96
C ASN A 151 15.16 0.67 2.27
N ALA A 152 16.24 0.24 2.94
CA ALA A 152 16.67 0.80 4.23
C ALA A 152 17.48 2.10 4.08
N ALA A 153 18.15 2.33 2.93
CA ALA A 153 18.97 3.53 2.69
C ALA A 153 18.28 4.88 3.05
N PRO A 154 17.00 5.14 2.70
CA PRO A 154 16.33 6.38 3.07
C PRO A 154 15.87 6.43 4.54
N MET A 155 15.92 5.32 5.27
CA MET A 155 15.45 5.23 6.66
C MET A 155 16.52 5.70 7.64
N LYS A 156 16.28 6.82 8.32
CA LYS A 156 17.28 7.47 9.20
C LYS A 156 17.44 6.83 10.57
N ASP A 157 16.49 6.01 10.99
CA ASP A 157 16.48 5.39 12.31
C ASP A 157 17.58 4.32 12.40
N LYS A 158 18.36 4.36 13.50
CA LYS A 158 19.50 3.48 13.74
C LYS A 158 19.14 2.01 13.62
N ARG A 159 17.88 1.63 13.92
CA ARG A 159 17.46 0.23 13.77
C ARG A 159 17.63 -0.25 12.33
N TRP A 160 17.46 0.59 11.31
CA TRP A 160 17.60 0.17 9.90
C TRP A 160 19.02 0.18 9.35
N LYS A 161 20.04 0.43 10.20
CA LYS A 161 21.43 0.31 9.75
C LYS A 161 21.81 -1.16 9.63
N LEU A 162 22.48 -1.52 8.53
CA LEU A 162 22.94 -2.90 8.29
C LEU A 162 23.78 -3.47 9.44
N VAL A 163 24.62 -2.63 10.07
CA VAL A 163 25.46 -3.03 11.22
C VAL A 163 24.64 -3.46 12.45
N ASN A 164 23.35 -3.13 12.50
CA ASN A 164 22.39 -3.50 13.55
C ASN A 164 21.40 -4.57 13.06
N ARG A 165 21.77 -5.33 12.03
CA ARG A 165 20.97 -6.41 11.43
C ARG A 165 21.79 -7.66 11.20
N HIS A 166 21.10 -8.80 11.21
CA HIS A 166 21.67 -10.14 11.26
C HIS A 166 20.90 -11.07 10.33
#